data_AF-A0A8H9YU07-F1
#
_entry.id   AF-A0A8H9YU07-F1
#
_cell.length_a   1.000
_cell.length_b   1.000
_cell.length_c   1.000
_cell.angle_alpha   90.00
_cell.angle_beta   90.00
_cell.angle_gamma   90.00
#
_symmetry.space_group_name_H-M   'P 1'
#
loop_
_entity.id
_entity.type
_entity.pdbx_description
1 polymer ?
#
loop_
_entity_poly.entity_id
_entity_poly.type
_entity_poly.pdbx_seq_one_letter_code
_entity_poly.pdbx_strand_id
1 'polypeptide(L)'
;MTNTQNVEELQPRMTRETLVSLARKAAVYLPTASAQIMNELATRLDVTSVALCESMEQRKELAKENSTIKFGVQSIQDAFHSGCNEDISEAIKDALNLPCTATNSVGREMAADNIQFAIDLITSLLNHQAPGVAAVLNILQNHSDNLRAGAVING
;
A
#
# COMPACT_ATOMS: atom_id res chain seq x y z
N MET A 1 -41.98 -4.07 6.38
CA MET A 1 -41.27 -5.30 6.80
C MET A 1 -39.95 -4.89 7.40
N THR A 2 -39.91 -4.81 8.72
CA THR A 2 -38.72 -4.53 9.53
C THR A 2 -37.88 -5.79 9.60
N ASN A 3 -36.63 -5.73 9.12
CA ASN A 3 -35.58 -6.56 9.67
C ASN A 3 -34.26 -5.78 9.70
N THR A 4 -34.27 -4.65 10.41
CA THR A 4 -33.06 -4.11 11.02
C THR A 4 -32.79 -5.00 12.23
N GLN A 5 -32.18 -6.17 12.00
CA GLN A 5 -31.57 -6.90 13.11
C GLN A 5 -30.33 -6.11 13.51
N ASN A 6 -30.49 -5.51 14.67
CA ASN A 6 -29.49 -4.83 15.45
C ASN A 6 -28.19 -5.65 15.44
N VAL A 7 -27.09 -5.01 15.06
CA VAL A 7 -25.72 -5.53 15.22
C VAL A 7 -25.36 -5.39 16.71
N GLU A 8 -26.18 -5.95 17.58
CA GLU A 8 -25.88 -6.09 19.00
C GLU A 8 -25.36 -7.51 19.22
N GLU A 9 -24.15 -7.57 19.78
CA GLU A 9 -23.41 -8.80 20.13
C GLU A 9 -22.61 -9.47 19.00
N LEU A 10 -21.80 -8.67 18.29
CA LEU A 10 -20.52 -9.23 17.84
C LEU A 10 -19.75 -9.66 19.09
N GLN A 11 -19.52 -10.98 19.24
CA GLN A 11 -18.51 -11.52 20.14
C GLN A 11 -17.26 -10.63 20.11
N PRO A 12 -16.57 -10.41 21.24
CA PRO A 12 -15.36 -9.58 21.27
C PRO A 12 -14.41 -10.07 20.18
N ARG A 13 -14.32 -9.33 19.08
CA ARG A 13 -13.44 -9.71 17.98
C ARG A 13 -12.04 -9.60 18.50
N MET A 14 -11.38 -10.74 18.66
CA MET A 14 -9.98 -10.78 19.04
C MET A 14 -9.18 -9.92 18.06
N THR A 15 -8.31 -9.06 18.57
CA THR A 15 -7.50 -8.18 17.71
C THR A 15 -6.56 -9.01 16.86
N ARG A 16 -6.19 -8.48 15.70
CA ARG A 16 -5.24 -9.12 14.77
C ARG A 16 -3.93 -9.49 15.48
N GLU A 17 -3.40 -8.56 16.27
CA GLU A 17 -2.15 -8.73 17.02
C GLU A 17 -2.27 -9.90 18.01
N THR A 18 -3.41 -9.97 18.70
CA THR A 18 -3.70 -11.04 19.64
C THR A 18 -3.79 -12.38 18.90
N LEU A 19 -4.52 -12.43 17.79
CA LEU A 19 -4.66 -13.64 16.97
C LEU A 19 -3.33 -14.15 16.43
N VAL A 20 -2.51 -13.26 15.86
CA VAL A 20 -1.17 -13.58 15.35
C VAL A 20 -0.26 -14.05 16.48
N SER A 21 -0.30 -13.39 17.64
CA SER A 21 0.52 -13.78 18.80
C SER A 21 0.13 -15.15 19.34
N LEU A 22 -1.18 -15.46 19.38
CA LEU A 22 -1.69 -16.76 19.83
C LEU A 22 -1.35 -17.86 18.83
N ALA A 23 -1.44 -17.59 17.52
CA ALA A 23 -1.04 -18.54 16.50
C ALA A 23 0.45 -18.90 16.63
N ARG A 24 1.33 -17.91 16.81
CA ARG A 24 2.77 -18.15 17.04
C ARG A 24 3.03 -18.92 18.34
N LYS A 25 2.31 -18.60 19.42
CA LYS A 25 2.40 -19.36 20.69
C LYS A 25 1.93 -20.80 20.53
N ALA A 26 0.83 -21.03 19.81
CA ALA A 26 0.29 -22.36 19.56
C ALA A 26 1.26 -23.21 18.72
N ALA A 27 1.97 -22.60 17.77
CA ALA A 27 2.95 -23.29 16.94
C ALA A 27 4.05 -24.01 17.75
N VAL A 28 4.42 -23.50 18.94
CA VAL A 28 5.42 -24.12 19.81
C VAL A 28 5.01 -25.51 20.30
N TYR A 29 3.71 -25.77 20.41
CA TYR A 29 3.17 -27.03 20.90
C TYR A 29 2.82 -28.02 19.78
N LEU A 30 3.06 -27.64 18.52
CA LEU A 30 2.73 -28.46 17.34
C LEU A 30 3.97 -29.24 16.85
N PRO A 31 3.77 -30.41 16.21
CA PRO A 31 4.83 -31.08 15.45
C PRO A 31 5.41 -30.15 14.37
N THR A 32 6.69 -30.33 14.03
CA THR A 32 7.47 -29.40 13.18
C THR A 32 6.74 -28.95 11.91
N ALA A 33 6.15 -29.88 11.16
CA ALA A 33 5.43 -29.54 9.93
C ALA A 33 4.20 -28.64 10.19
N SER A 34 3.41 -28.96 11.22
CA SER A 34 2.24 -28.18 11.60
C SER A 34 2.61 -26.83 12.20
N ALA A 35 3.70 -26.76 12.96
CA ALA A 35 4.25 -25.52 13.51
C ALA A 35 4.67 -24.55 12.40
N GLN A 36 5.33 -25.06 11.36
CA GLN A 36 5.72 -24.27 10.18
C GLN A 36 4.49 -23.66 9.49
N ILE A 37 3.45 -24.46 9.24
CA ILE A 37 2.21 -23.99 8.60
C ILE A 37 1.53 -22.91 9.45
N MET A 38 1.47 -23.11 10.78
CA MET A 38 0.84 -22.14 11.67
C MET A 38 1.60 -20.80 11.73
N ASN A 39 2.93 -20.85 11.72
CA ASN A 39 3.77 -19.65 11.64
C ASN A 39 3.63 -18.92 10.30
N GLU A 40 3.56 -19.65 9.19
CA GLU A 40 3.33 -19.09 7.87
C GLU A 40 1.95 -18.43 7.78
N LEU A 41 0.91 -19.10 8.29
CA LEU A 41 -0.45 -18.55 8.34
C LEU A 41 -0.51 -17.28 9.19
N ALA A 42 0.16 -17.27 10.34
CA ALA A 42 0.26 -16.08 11.18
C ALA A 42 0.95 -14.93 10.42
N THR A 43 2.02 -15.21 9.69
CA THR A 43 2.75 -14.22 8.88
C THR A 43 1.91 -13.67 7.73
N ARG A 44 1.23 -14.53 6.98
CA ARG A 44 0.35 -14.10 5.88
C ARG A 44 -0.82 -13.27 6.38
N LEU A 45 -1.41 -13.64 7.52
CA LEU A 45 -2.49 -12.84 8.13
C LEU A 45 -1.99 -11.47 8.58
N ASP A 46 -0.81 -11.41 9.20
CA ASP A 46 -0.16 -10.19 9.66
C ASP A 46 0.05 -9.22 8.47
N VAL A 47 0.72 -9.70 7.41
CA VAL A 47 1.04 -8.94 6.20
C VAL A 47 -0.22 -8.51 5.43
N THR A 48 -1.13 -9.44 5.14
CA THR A 48 -2.32 -9.13 4.32
C THR A 48 -3.26 -8.16 5.01
N SER A 49 -3.35 -8.22 6.34
CA SER A 49 -4.17 -7.27 7.09
C SER A 49 -3.58 -5.86 7.08
N VAL A 50 -2.26 -5.70 7.16
CA VAL A 50 -1.60 -4.39 7.05
C VAL A 50 -1.86 -3.79 5.66
N ALA A 51 -1.60 -4.58 4.61
CA ALA A 51 -1.84 -4.16 3.23
C ALA A 51 -3.31 -3.79 2.98
N LEU A 52 -4.27 -4.52 3.57
CA LEU A 52 -5.69 -4.18 3.48
C LEU A 52 -6.00 -2.86 4.19
N CYS A 53 -5.44 -2.63 5.39
CA CYS A 53 -5.63 -1.38 6.11
C CYS A 53 -5.11 -0.18 5.32
N GLU A 54 -3.91 -0.29 4.76
CA GLU A 54 -3.29 0.74 3.91
C GLU A 54 -4.13 1.01 2.66
N SER A 55 -4.56 -0.04 1.95
CA SER A 55 -5.42 0.08 0.77
C SER A 55 -6.78 0.71 1.09
N MET A 56 -7.38 0.38 2.24
CA MET A 56 -8.63 0.99 2.66
C MET A 56 -8.47 2.48 2.97
N GLU A 57 -7.34 2.88 3.54
CA GLU A 57 -7.05 4.29 3.81
C GLU A 57 -6.80 5.08 2.52
N GLN A 58 -5.99 4.54 1.60
CA GLN A 58 -5.81 5.09 0.27
C GLN A 58 -7.16 5.26 -0.46
N ARG A 59 -8.04 4.26 -0.37
CA ARG A 59 -9.38 4.31 -0.98
C ARG A 59 -10.26 5.42 -0.39
N LYS A 60 -10.16 5.71 0.91
CA LYS A 60 -10.91 6.82 1.53
C LYS A 60 -10.44 8.16 0.99
N GLU A 61 -9.13 8.36 0.92
CA GLU A 61 -8.55 9.61 0.40
C GLU A 61 -8.90 9.80 -1.07
N LEU A 62 -8.81 8.76 -1.90
CA LEU A 62 -9.26 8.81 -3.29
C LEU A 62 -10.77 9.10 -3.42
N ALA A 63 -11.60 8.55 -2.53
CA ALA A 63 -13.04 8.83 -2.54
C ALA A 63 -13.33 10.30 -2.21
N LYS A 64 -12.57 10.90 -1.29
CA LYS A 64 -12.65 12.32 -0.93
C LYS A 64 -12.18 13.22 -2.07
N GLU A 65 -11.07 12.88 -2.74
CA GLU A 65 -10.65 13.61 -3.94
C GLU A 65 -11.72 13.54 -5.03
N ASN A 66 -12.26 12.35 -5.28
CA ASN A 66 -13.30 12.14 -6.29
C ASN A 66 -14.58 12.93 -5.99
N SER A 67 -15.03 12.99 -4.73
CA SER A 67 -16.17 13.84 -4.37
C SER A 67 -15.90 15.33 -4.61
N THR A 68 -14.67 15.77 -4.37
CA THR A 68 -14.27 17.17 -4.56
C THR A 68 -14.18 17.52 -6.06
N ILE A 69 -13.66 16.60 -6.88
CA ILE A 69 -13.68 16.73 -8.35
C ILE A 69 -15.10 16.78 -8.88
N LYS A 70 -15.99 15.90 -8.41
CA LYS A 70 -17.42 15.93 -8.81
C LYS A 70 -18.08 17.26 -8.48
N PHE A 71 -17.77 17.83 -7.31
CA PHE A 71 -18.24 19.16 -6.94
C PHE A 71 -17.74 20.22 -7.93
N GLY A 72 -16.44 20.26 -8.24
CA GLY A 72 -15.88 21.20 -9.21
C GLY A 72 -16.49 21.06 -10.61
N VAL A 73 -16.71 19.83 -11.08
CA VAL A 73 -17.41 19.56 -12.35
C VAL A 73 -18.84 20.10 -12.32
N GLN A 74 -19.56 19.92 -11.21
CA GLN A 74 -20.90 20.47 -11.06
C GLN A 74 -20.89 22.00 -11.06
N SER A 75 -19.93 22.64 -10.37
CA SER A 75 -19.78 24.11 -10.37
C SER A 75 -19.52 24.64 -11.77
N ILE A 76 -18.68 23.98 -12.57
CA ILE A 76 -18.46 24.32 -13.98
C ILE A 76 -19.77 24.17 -14.76
N GLN A 77 -20.46 23.05 -14.60
CA GLN A 77 -21.74 22.80 -15.27
C GLN A 77 -22.76 23.90 -14.94
N ASP A 78 -22.91 24.29 -13.68
CA ASP A 78 -23.84 25.32 -13.24
C ASP A 78 -23.47 26.70 -13.80
N ALA A 79 -22.17 27.05 -13.85
CA ALA A 79 -21.69 28.27 -14.48
C ALA A 79 -21.94 28.29 -16.00
N PHE A 80 -21.84 27.15 -16.68
CA PHE A 80 -22.24 27.04 -18.08
C PHE A 80 -23.74 27.31 -18.28
N HIS A 81 -24.58 26.86 -17.34
CA HIS A 81 -26.02 27.12 -17.41
C HIS A 81 -26.37 28.58 -17.08
N SER A 82 -25.55 29.30 -16.30
CA SER A 82 -25.76 30.73 -16.04
C SER A 82 -25.45 31.61 -17.26
N GLY A 83 -24.60 31.13 -18.19
CA GLY A 83 -24.21 31.84 -19.40
C GLY A 83 -23.21 33.00 -19.16
N CYS A 84 -22.72 33.16 -17.93
CA CYS A 84 -21.73 34.17 -17.56
C CYS A 84 -20.31 33.64 -17.77
N ASN A 85 -19.56 34.23 -18.70
CA ASN A 85 -18.18 33.83 -18.98
C ASN A 85 -17.23 33.99 -17.78
N GLU A 86 -17.51 34.97 -16.91
CA GLU A 86 -16.70 35.25 -15.72
C GLU A 86 -16.86 34.14 -14.67
N ASP A 87 -18.10 33.69 -14.43
CA ASP A 87 -18.42 32.54 -13.57
C ASP A 87 -17.78 31.25 -14.09
N ILE A 88 -17.79 31.04 -15.41
CA ILE A 88 -17.16 29.88 -16.05
C ILE A 88 -15.64 29.91 -15.84
N SER A 89 -15.00 31.07 -16.05
CA SER A 89 -13.56 31.20 -15.86
C SER A 89 -13.16 30.94 -14.41
N GLU A 90 -13.95 31.37 -13.43
CA GLU A 90 -13.64 31.17 -12.02
C GLU A 90 -13.85 29.71 -11.61
N ALA A 91 -14.96 29.09 -12.01
CA ALA A 91 -15.21 27.67 -11.76
C ALA A 91 -14.12 26.75 -12.35
N ILE A 92 -13.58 27.09 -13.52
CA ILE A 92 -12.46 26.36 -14.13
C ILE A 92 -11.17 26.51 -13.30
N LYS A 93 -10.84 27.72 -12.85
CA LYS A 93 -9.65 27.93 -11.99
C LYS A 93 -9.77 27.15 -10.69
N ASP A 94 -10.93 27.19 -10.05
CA ASP A 94 -11.17 26.47 -8.80
C ASP A 94 -11.02 24.96 -8.99
N ALA A 95 -11.57 24.42 -10.08
CA ALA A 95 -11.44 23.00 -10.41
C ALA A 95 -9.99 22.57 -10.70
N LEU A 96 -9.19 23.42 -11.37
CA LEU A 96 -7.77 23.14 -11.63
C LEU A 96 -6.90 23.20 -10.37
N ASN A 97 -7.33 23.92 -9.34
CA ASN A 97 -6.62 24.03 -8.07
C ASN A 97 -7.06 22.98 -7.03
N LEU A 98 -7.93 22.03 -7.42
CA LEU A 98 -8.36 20.95 -6.54
C LEU A 98 -7.17 20.05 -6.13
N PRO A 99 -7.09 19.63 -4.86
CA PRO A 99 -6.02 18.75 -4.40
C PRO A 99 -6.11 17.36 -5.04
N CYS A 100 -4.98 16.84 -5.53
CA CYS A 100 -4.82 15.49 -6.10
C CYS A 100 -3.70 14.70 -5.40
N THR A 101 -3.47 14.95 -4.12
CA THR A 101 -2.41 14.36 -3.29
C THR A 101 -2.45 12.83 -3.24
N ALA A 102 -3.63 12.22 -3.05
CA ALA A 102 -3.82 10.78 -2.99
C ALA A 102 -3.56 10.14 -4.36
N THR A 103 -4.11 10.74 -5.43
CA THR A 103 -3.84 10.31 -6.81
C THR A 103 -2.35 10.36 -7.14
N ASN A 104 -1.67 11.44 -6.75
CA ASN A 104 -0.21 11.59 -6.90
C ASN A 104 0.57 10.56 -6.08
N SER A 105 0.10 10.21 -4.87
CA SER A 105 0.73 9.18 -4.04
C SER A 105 0.68 7.81 -4.69
N VAL A 106 -0.50 7.40 -5.19
CA VAL A 106 -0.67 6.14 -5.93
C VAL A 106 0.18 6.14 -7.20
N GLY A 107 0.26 7.27 -7.92
CA GLY A 107 1.15 7.43 -9.07
C GLY A 107 2.62 7.16 -8.74
N ARG A 108 3.11 7.65 -7.59
CA ARG A 108 4.48 7.40 -7.12
C ARG A 108 4.69 5.95 -6.69
N GLU A 109 3.73 5.35 -6.00
CA GLU A 109 3.80 3.93 -5.59
C GLU A 109 3.88 3.00 -6.81
N MET A 110 3.00 3.19 -7.81
CA MET A 110 3.06 2.41 -9.06
C MET A 110 4.41 2.57 -9.78
N ALA A 111 4.99 3.77 -9.77
CA ALA A 111 6.31 3.99 -10.35
C ALA A 111 7.40 3.22 -9.59
N ALA A 112 7.33 3.18 -8.26
CA ALA A 112 8.25 2.41 -7.42
C ALA A 112 8.10 0.89 -7.65
N ASP A 113 6.87 0.38 -7.70
CA ASP A 113 6.59 -1.06 -7.93
C ASP A 113 7.08 -1.52 -9.30
N ASN A 114 6.90 -0.69 -10.35
CA ASN A 114 7.42 -0.98 -11.68
C ASN A 114 8.96 -1.07 -11.70
N ILE A 115 9.64 -0.20 -10.95
CA ILE A 115 11.10 -0.25 -10.79
C ILE A 115 11.50 -1.54 -10.06
N GLN A 116 10.80 -1.89 -8.99
CA GLN A 116 11.10 -3.10 -8.22
C GLN A 116 10.92 -4.37 -9.07
N PHE A 117 9.84 -4.45 -9.84
CA PHE A 117 9.61 -5.56 -10.78
C PHE A 117 10.74 -5.69 -11.81
N ALA A 118 11.22 -4.56 -12.35
CA ALA A 118 12.34 -4.56 -13.28
C ALA A 118 13.65 -5.09 -12.64
N ILE A 119 13.92 -4.70 -11.39
CA ILE A 119 15.07 -5.20 -10.61
C ILE A 119 14.97 -6.72 -10.42
N ASP A 120 13.81 -7.22 -10.02
CA ASP A 120 13.58 -8.65 -9.77
C ASP A 120 13.76 -9.47 -11.06
N LEU A 121 13.25 -8.95 -12.19
CA LEU A 121 13.42 -9.57 -13.49
C LEU A 121 14.90 -9.63 -13.90
N ILE A 122 15.63 -8.53 -13.79
CA ILE A 122 17.06 -8.48 -14.11
C ILE A 122 17.84 -9.44 -13.21
N THR A 123 17.54 -9.47 -11.92
CA THR A 123 18.17 -10.36 -10.95
C THR A 123 17.93 -11.82 -11.31
N SER A 124 16.69 -12.17 -11.72
CA SER A 124 16.33 -13.51 -12.19
C SER A 124 17.11 -13.88 -13.46
N LEU A 125 17.18 -12.98 -14.44
CA LEU A 125 17.95 -13.18 -15.68
C LEU A 125 19.45 -13.39 -15.41
N LEU A 126 20.04 -12.58 -14.53
CA LEU A 126 21.45 -12.70 -14.15
C LEU A 126 21.72 -14.04 -13.44
N ASN A 127 20.84 -14.47 -12.55
CA ASN A 127 20.94 -15.76 -11.88
C ASN A 127 20.87 -16.95 -12.85
N HIS A 128 20.05 -16.84 -13.90
CA HIS A 128 19.96 -17.88 -14.92
C HIS A 128 21.16 -17.89 -15.88
N GLN A 129 21.71 -16.73 -16.23
CA GLN A 129 22.83 -16.64 -17.18
C GLN A 129 24.19 -17.00 -16.56
N ALA A 130 24.42 -16.69 -15.29
CA ALA A 130 25.67 -16.98 -14.59
C ALA A 130 25.41 -17.23 -13.09
N PRO A 131 25.33 -18.52 -12.66
CA PRO A 131 25.10 -18.86 -11.26
C PRO A 131 26.16 -18.24 -10.35
N GLY A 132 25.73 -17.41 -9.39
CA GLY A 132 26.61 -16.73 -8.42
C GLY A 132 26.79 -15.22 -8.62
N VAL A 133 26.39 -14.66 -9.77
CA VAL A 133 26.50 -13.20 -10.02
C VAL A 133 25.62 -12.38 -9.09
N ALA A 134 24.40 -12.81 -8.78
CA ALA A 134 23.55 -12.09 -7.82
C ALA A 134 24.12 -12.10 -6.39
N ALA A 135 24.85 -13.17 -6.00
CA ALA A 135 25.52 -13.21 -4.71
C ALA A 135 26.64 -12.16 -4.62
N VAL A 136 27.43 -12.01 -5.69
CA VAL A 136 28.47 -10.97 -5.79
C VAL A 136 27.86 -9.57 -5.78
N LEU A 137 26.78 -9.34 -6.53
CA LEU A 137 26.05 -8.07 -6.52
C LEU A 137 25.49 -7.74 -5.13
N ASN A 138 24.89 -8.70 -4.42
CA ASN A 138 24.43 -8.49 -3.05
C ASN A 138 25.57 -8.12 -2.09
N ILE A 139 26.75 -8.75 -2.22
CA ILE A 139 27.92 -8.42 -1.40
C ILE A 139 28.41 -6.99 -1.70
N LEU A 140 28.43 -6.60 -2.97
CA LEU A 140 28.81 -5.24 -3.38
C LEU A 140 27.77 -4.20 -2.93
N GLN A 141 26.48 -4.51 -3.00
CA GLN A 141 25.38 -3.65 -2.54
C GLN A 141 25.50 -3.41 -1.03
N ASN A 142 25.69 -4.48 -0.24
CA ASN A 142 25.89 -4.39 1.20
C ASN A 142 27.14 -3.56 1.56
N HIS A 143 28.25 -3.76 0.84
CA HIS A 143 29.44 -2.92 1.01
C HIS A 143 29.18 -1.46 0.68
N SER A 144 28.48 -1.19 -0.43
CA SER A 144 28.10 0.17 -0.84
C SER A 144 27.21 0.85 0.21
N ASP A 145 26.22 0.15 0.75
CA ASP A 145 25.33 0.69 1.77
C ASP A 145 26.08 0.95 3.10
N ASN A 146 26.98 0.06 3.50
CA ASN A 146 27.87 0.28 4.66
C ASN A 146 28.78 1.49 4.46
N LEU A 147 29.35 1.68 3.26
CA LEU A 147 30.15 2.86 2.92
C LEU A 147 29.30 4.14 2.97
N ARG A 148 28.06 4.11 2.44
CA ARG A 148 27.12 5.25 2.49
C ARG A 148 26.66 5.57 3.91
N ALA A 149 26.54 4.55 4.77
CA ALA A 149 26.23 4.71 6.19
C ALA A 149 27.43 5.22 7.01
N GLY A 150 28.60 5.44 6.39
CA GLY A 150 29.81 5.91 7.08
C GLY A 150 30.52 4.85 7.91
N ALA A 151 30.12 3.58 7.80
CA ALA A 151 30.78 2.44 8.46
C ALA A 151 32.02 2.02 7.68
N VAL A 152 33.01 2.91 7.55
CA VAL A 152 34.34 2.52 7.09
C VAL A 152 35.05 1.85 8.25
N ILE A 153 35.05 0.51 8.26
CA ILE A 153 35.89 -0.25 9.18
C ILE A 153 37.34 -0.08 8.68
N ASN A 154 38.04 0.92 9.23
CA ASN A 154 39.48 1.07 9.04
C ASN A 154 40.15 -0.12 9.73
N GLY A 155 40.70 -1.04 8.93
CA GLY A 155 41.63 -2.08 9.39
C GLY A 155 43.02 -1.50 9.59
#